data_AF-A0A258AV61-F1
#
_entry.id   AF-A0A258AV61-F1
#
_cell.length_a   1.000
_cell.length_b   1.000
_cell.length_c   1.000
_cell.angle_alpha   90.00
_cell.angle_beta   90.00
_cell.angle_gamma   90.00
#
_symmetry.space_group_name_H-M   'P 1'
#
loop_
_entity.id
_entity.type
_entity.pdbx_description
1 polymer ?
#
loop_
_entity_poly.entity_id
_entity_poly.type
_entity_poly.pdbx_seq_one_letter_code
_entity_poly.pdbx_strand_id
1 'polypeptide(L)' 'MARSSLGFDLAPPSEAQYKSLAAQLDPEALRILLRSGTEQPFCGKFDEYEDEGIYTCALCHLPLFRSRAKFHSGSGW' A
#
# COMPACT_ATOMS: atom_id res chain seq x y z
N MET A 1 -21.48 8.79 2.85
CA MET A 1 -20.15 8.24 3.18
C MET A 1 -19.80 7.24 2.09
N ALA A 2 -18.60 7.35 1.49
CA ALA A 2 -18.17 6.43 0.45
C ALA A 2 -17.77 5.10 1.11
N ARG A 3 -18.54 4.04 0.90
CA ARG A 3 -18.21 2.68 1.38
C ARG A 3 -17.95 1.78 0.18
N SER A 4 -16.99 0.88 0.31
CA SER A 4 -16.77 -0.15 -0.70
C SER A 4 -17.89 -1.21 -0.66
N SER A 5 -17.99 -2.02 -1.72
CA SER A 5 -18.90 -3.18 -1.76
C SER A 5 -18.60 -4.22 -0.67
N LEU A 6 -17.40 -4.19 -0.10
CA LEU A 6 -16.96 -5.05 1.00
C LEU A 6 -17.15 -4.40 2.39
N GLY A 7 -17.75 -3.21 2.45
CA GLY A 7 -18.10 -2.54 3.70
C GLY A 7 -16.99 -1.68 4.32
N PHE A 8 -15.84 -1.51 3.66
CA PHE A 8 -14.77 -0.63 4.14
C PHE A 8 -15.15 0.84 3.97
N ASP A 9 -14.83 1.66 4.96
CA ASP A 9 -14.95 3.11 4.86
C ASP A 9 -13.83 3.67 3.97
N LEU A 10 -14.23 4.45 2.97
CA LEU A 10 -13.33 5.08 1.99
C LEU A 10 -13.24 6.59 2.22
N ALA A 11 -13.79 7.11 3.32
CA ALA A 11 -13.58 8.50 3.71
C ALA A 11 -12.08 8.78 3.84
N PRO A 12 -11.56 9.84 3.19
CA PRO A 12 -10.18 10.24 3.38
C PRO A 12 -9.87 10.52 4.86
N PRO A 13 -8.65 10.22 5.33
CA PRO A 13 -8.25 10.59 6.69
C PRO A 13 -8.30 12.10 6.86
N SER A 14 -8.69 12.56 8.05
CA SER A 14 -8.55 13.97 8.42
C SER A 14 -7.08 14.41 8.35
N GLU A 15 -6.83 15.72 8.28
CA GLU A 15 -5.45 16.24 8.24
C GLU A 15 -4.60 15.79 9.44
N ALA A 16 -5.20 15.71 10.64
CA ALA A 16 -4.51 15.26 11.85
C ALA A 16 -4.14 13.78 11.77
N GLN A 17 -5.06 12.93 11.30
CA GLN A 17 -4.78 11.51 11.07
C GLN A 17 -3.72 11.33 10.00
N TYR A 18 -3.84 12.05 8.87
CA TYR A 18 -2.88 11.99 7.78
C TYR A 18 -1.46 12.31 8.25
N LYS A 19 -1.28 13.39 9.03
CA LYS A 19 0.03 13.75 9.61
C LYS A 19 0.59 12.66 10.52
N SER A 20 -0.26 12.06 11.36
CA SER A 20 0.15 10.98 12.27
C SER A 20 0.54 9.70 11.55
N LEU A 21 -0.17 9.34 10.48
CA LEU A 21 0.14 8.16 9.65
C LEU A 21 1.43 8.40 8.86
N ALA A 22 1.57 9.57 8.23
CA ALA A 22 2.76 9.92 7.46
C ALA A 22 4.05 9.94 8.30
N ALA A 23 3.95 10.30 9.59
CA ALA A 23 5.09 10.31 10.51
C ALA A 23 5.63 8.92 10.88
N GLN A 24 4.87 7.85 10.61
CA GLN A 24 5.27 6.47 10.89
C GLN A 24 5.95 5.78 9.70
N LEU A 25 5.94 6.42 8.53
CA LEU A 25 6.57 5.87 7.33
C LEU A 25 8.09 5.99 7.40
N ASP A 26 8.79 4.97 6.94
CA ASP A 26 10.21 5.08 6.65
C ASP A 26 10.45 6.05 5.46
N PRO A 27 11.68 6.55 5.28
CA PRO A 27 11.97 7.54 4.23
C PRO A 27 11.64 7.08 2.81
N GLU A 28 11.76 5.79 2.51
CA GLU A 28 11.53 5.25 1.17
C GLU A 28 10.02 5.12 0.91
N ALA A 29 9.27 4.59 1.87
CA ALA A 29 7.82 4.55 1.82
C ALA A 29 7.22 5.97 1.70
N LEU A 30 7.78 6.95 2.41
CA LEU A 30 7.36 8.36 2.30
C LEU A 30 7.61 8.91 0.90
N ARG A 31 8.79 8.66 0.33
CA ARG A 31 9.15 9.09 -1.03
C ARG A 31 8.19 8.52 -2.07
N ILE A 32 7.85 7.24 -1.95
CA ILE A 32 6.97 6.54 -2.89
C ILE A 32 5.52 7.01 -2.71
N LEU A 33 4.97 6.89 -1.50
CA LEU A 33 3.54 7.11 -1.23
C LEU A 33 3.13 8.59 -1.30
N LEU A 34 3.98 9.50 -0.81
CA LEU A 34 3.59 10.90 -0.60
C LEU A 34 4.29 11.87 -1.55
N ARG A 35 5.26 11.40 -2.35
CA ARG A 35 5.99 12.21 -3.33
C ARG A 35 6.02 11.59 -4.73
N SER A 36 5.12 10.65 -5.00
CA SER A 36 4.97 10.00 -6.30
C SER A 36 6.27 9.36 -6.81
N GLY A 37 7.11 8.86 -5.90
CA GLY A 37 8.31 8.12 -6.25
C GLY A 37 8.02 6.69 -6.68
N THR A 38 8.98 6.07 -7.34
CA THR A 38 8.99 4.63 -7.67
C THR A 38 10.18 3.97 -7.01
N GLU A 39 10.02 2.80 -6.41
CA GLU A 39 11.16 1.97 -5.95
C GLU A 39 11.96 1.45 -7.13
N GLN A 40 13.18 0.97 -6.89
CA GLN A 40 13.97 0.33 -7.94
C GLN A 40 13.38 -1.05 -8.29
N PRO A 41 13.45 -1.48 -9.56
CA PRO A 41 13.00 -2.81 -9.94
C PRO A 41 13.77 -3.89 -9.17
N PHE A 42 13.10 -5.00 -8.86
CA PHE A 42 13.67 -6.17 -8.17
C PHE A 42 14.18 -5.90 -6.74
N CYS A 43 13.81 -4.75 -6.17
CA CYS A 43 14.19 -4.35 -4.80
C CYS A 43 12.99 -4.33 -3.84
N GLY A 44 11.76 -4.48 -4.36
CA GLY A 44 10.54 -4.47 -3.59
C GLY A 44 10.46 -5.69 -2.65
N LYS A 45 10.14 -5.44 -1.38
CA LYS A 45 10.01 -6.50 -0.35
C LYS A 45 9.03 -7.62 -0.75
N PHE A 46 8.03 -7.29 -1.57
CA PHE A 46 6.97 -8.19 -1.95
C PHE A 46 7.06 -8.72 -3.38
N ASP A 47 8.15 -8.42 -4.12
CA ASP A 47 8.34 -8.86 -5.50
C ASP A 47 8.34 -10.40 -5.58
N GLU A 48 9.15 -11.06 -4.76
CA GLU A 48 9.22 -12.53 -4.68
C GLU A 48 8.34 -13.14 -3.56
N TYR A 49 7.50 -12.34 -2.91
CA TYR A 49 6.68 -12.81 -1.80
C TYR A 49 5.44 -13.56 -2.29
N GLU A 50 5.26 -14.82 -1.86
CA GLU A 50 4.19 -15.72 -2.33
C GLU A 50 3.24 -16.21 -1.22
N ASP A 51 3.43 -15.81 0.04
CA ASP A 51 2.60 -16.31 1.13
C ASP A 51 1.12 -15.86 0.99
N GLU A 52 0.22 -16.65 1.56
CA GLU A 52 -1.20 -16.33 1.60
C GLU A 52 -1.50 -15.12 2.50
N GLY A 53 -2.20 -14.12 1.96
CA GLY A 53 -2.52 -12.92 2.71
C GLY A 53 -3.24 -11.83 1.93
N ILE A 54 -3.27 -10.65 2.53
CA ILE A 54 -3.89 -9.43 1.97
C ILE A 54 -2.86 -8.31 2.01
N TYR A 55 -2.61 -7.67 0.87
CA TYR A 55 -1.79 -6.47 0.78
C TYR A 55 -2.66 -5.26 1.12
N THR A 56 -2.25 -4.54 2.15
CA THR A 56 -2.90 -3.33 2.63
C THR A 56 -2.11 -2.09 2.25
N CYS A 57 -2.78 -0.96 2.05
CA CYS A 57 -2.13 0.34 1.93
C CYS A 57 -1.19 0.58 3.12
N ALA A 58 0.09 0.87 2.85
CA ALA A 58 1.07 1.10 3.91
C ALA A 58 0.79 2.38 4.73
N LEU A 59 0.00 3.33 4.21
CA LEU A 59 -0.39 4.55 4.92
C LEU A 59 -1.64 4.36 5.79
N CYS A 60 -2.75 3.85 5.22
CA CYS A 60 -4.05 3.82 5.89
C CYS A 60 -4.58 2.41 6.20
N HIS A 61 -3.82 1.37 5.85
CA HIS A 61 -4.15 -0.04 6.08
C HIS A 61 -5.42 -0.56 5.41
N LEU A 62 -6.00 0.21 4.48
CA LEU A 62 -7.09 -0.28 3.63
C LEU A 62 -6.61 -1.48 2.81
N PRO A 63 -7.33 -2.62 2.80
CA PRO A 63 -6.96 -3.78 2.00
C PRO A 63 -7.19 -3.51 0.51
N LEU A 64 -6.16 -3.73 -0.31
CA LEU A 64 -6.15 -3.41 -1.74
C LEU A 64 -6.14 -4.68 -2.61
N PHE A 65 -5.25 -5.62 -2.29
CA PHE A 65 -5.03 -6.83 -3.11
C PHE A 65 -5.00 -8.08 -2.25
N ARG A 66 -5.44 -9.21 -2.82
CA ARG A 66 -5.29 -10.53 -2.21
C ARG A 66 -4.11 -11.25 -2.86
N SER A 67 -3.31 -11.98 -2.09
CA SER A 67 -2.15 -12.71 -2.64
C SER A 67 -2.51 -13.68 -3.76
N ARG A 68 -3.70 -14.30 -3.70
CA ARG A 68 -4.22 -15.17 -4.78
C ARG A 68 -4.37 -14.49 -6.16
N ALA A 69 -4.36 -13.16 -6.21
CA ALA A 69 -4.42 -12.39 -7.46
C ALA A 69 -3.04 -11.93 -7.94
N LYS A 70 -1.99 -12.15 -7.15
CA LYS A 70 -0.60 -11.87 -7.54
C LYS A 70 -0.18 -12.87 -8.61
N PHE A 71 0.59 -12.38 -9.58
CA PHE A 71 1.29 -13.19 -10.56
C PHE A 71 2.65 -12.55 -10.82
N HIS A 72 3.60 -13.35 -11.31
CA HIS A 72 4.94 -12.86 -11.65
C HIS A 72 4.97 -12.34 -13.08
N SER A 73 5.09 -11.03 -13.22
CA SER A 73 5.19 -10.33 -14.51
C SER A 73 6.59 -10.44 -15.13
N GLY A 74 7.62 -10.61 -14.29
CA GLY A 74 9.03 -10.51 -14.69
C GLY A 74 9.51 -9.07 -14.92
N SER A 75 8.71 -8.05 -14.59
CA SER A 75 9.10 -6.64 -14.75
C SER A 75 9.89 -6.06 -13.57
N GLY A 76 9.89 -6.73 -12.42
CA GLY A 76 10.56 -6.31 -11.19
C GLY A 76 9.69 -5.54 -10.18
N TRP A 77 8.37 -5.69 -10.27
CA TRP A 77 7.35 -5.20 -9.32
C TRP A 77 6.13 -6.14 -9.31
#